data_AF-A0A926VXK6-F1
#
_entry.id   AF-A0A926VXK6-F1
#
_cell.length_a   1.000
_cell.length_b   1.000
_cell.length_c   1.000
_cell.angle_alpha   90.00
_cell.angle_beta   90.00
_cell.angle_gamma   90.00
#
_symmetry.space_group_name_H-M   'P 1'
#
loop_
_entity.id
_entity.type
_entity.pdbx_description
1 polymer ?
#
loop_
_entity_poly.entity_id
_entity_poly.type
_entity_poly.pdbx_seq_one_letter_code
_entity_poly.pdbx_strand_id
1 'polypeptide(L)'
;MSEAQQHQQLLELHNQMFMSPQDFSYRWGLGYEELAKICAISKSTAYHWLGGQASRREAGLPYQRIMAVADFLFANAEVINPLLEHWHNPQHPN
;
A
#
# COMPACT_ATOMS: atom_id res chain seq x y z
N MET A 1 -11.48 -25.50 2.99
CA MET A 1 -11.16 -24.60 4.11
C MET A 1 -12.43 -23.95 4.58
N SER A 2 -12.62 -23.77 5.89
CA SER A 2 -13.71 -22.94 6.40
C SER A 2 -13.44 -21.46 6.12
N GLU A 3 -14.50 -20.65 6.10
CA GLU A 3 -14.41 -19.18 5.93
C GLU A 3 -13.47 -18.55 6.97
N ALA A 4 -13.56 -18.98 8.24
CA ALA A 4 -12.67 -18.53 9.30
C ALA A 4 -11.19 -18.83 9.01
N GLN A 5 -10.88 -19.98 8.40
CA GLN A 5 -9.51 -20.32 8.02
C GLN A 5 -9.01 -19.45 6.86
N GLN A 6 -9.89 -19.11 5.91
CA GLN A 6 -9.55 -18.22 4.80
C GLN A 6 -9.25 -16.79 5.29
N HIS A 7 -10.08 -16.25 6.18
CA HIS A 7 -9.85 -14.93 6.78
C HIS A 7 -8.55 -14.89 7.59
N GLN A 8 -8.27 -15.92 8.38
CA GLN A 8 -7.02 -16.01 9.15
C GLN A 8 -5.79 -16.05 8.24
N GLN A 9 -5.82 -16.89 7.19
CA GLN A 9 -4.73 -16.97 6.23
C GLN A 9 -4.48 -15.63 5.52
N LEU A 10 -5.55 -14.92 5.14
CA LEU A 10 -5.43 -13.60 4.53
C LEU A 10 -4.75 -12.59 5.46
N LEU A 11 -5.14 -12.57 6.74
CA LEU A 11 -4.53 -11.68 7.73
C LEU A 11 -3.05 -12.00 7.98
N GLU A 12 -2.69 -13.28 8.00
CA GLU A 12 -1.30 -13.72 8.14
C GLU A 12 -0.45 -13.27 6.95
N LEU A 13 -0.94 -13.46 5.73
CA LEU A 13 -0.27 -13.00 4.52
C LEU A 13 -0.11 -11.47 4.54
N HIS A 14 -1.18 -10.73 4.84
CA HIS A 14 -1.14 -9.27 4.96
C HIS A 14 -0.08 -8.81 5.98
N ASN A 15 0.03 -9.47 7.13
CA ASN A 15 0.99 -9.10 8.17
C ASN A 15 2.45 -9.35 7.80
N GLN A 16 2.70 -10.13 6.75
CA GLN A 16 4.03 -10.42 6.21
C GLN A 16 4.39 -9.53 5.01
N MET A 17 3.47 -8.69 4.54
CA MET A 17 3.71 -7.78 3.41
C MET A 17 4.53 -6.56 3.86
N PHE A 18 5.72 -6.38 3.29
CA PHE A 18 6.54 -5.20 3.52
C PHE A 18 7.15 -4.72 2.21
N MET A 19 7.16 -3.41 2.01
CA MET A 19 7.79 -2.79 0.85
C MET A 19 8.47 -1.49 1.27
N SER A 20 9.69 -1.27 0.81
CA SER A 20 10.39 -0.03 1.09
C SER A 20 9.82 1.13 0.26
N PRO A 21 9.90 2.39 0.75
CA PRO A 21 9.56 3.56 -0.05
C PRO A 21 10.29 3.62 -1.39
N GLN A 22 11.54 3.18 -1.42
CA GLN A 22 12.40 3.23 -2.61
C GLN A 22 11.93 2.24 -3.67
N ASP A 23 11.66 1.00 -3.27
CA ASP A 23 11.19 -0.03 -4.20
C ASP A 23 9.82 0.35 -4.75
N PHE A 24 8.92 0.85 -3.90
CA PHE A 24 7.59 1.27 -4.32
C PHE A 24 7.66 2.46 -5.29
N SER A 25 8.43 3.50 -4.92
CA SER A 25 8.67 4.68 -5.76
C SER A 25 9.28 4.30 -7.10
N TYR A 26 10.28 3.42 -7.12
CA TYR A 26 10.95 2.96 -8.33
C TYR A 26 10.00 2.16 -9.23
N ARG A 27 9.26 1.20 -8.68
CA ARG A 27 8.37 0.33 -9.44
C ARG A 27 7.24 1.08 -10.12
N TRP A 28 6.68 2.08 -9.45
CA TRP A 28 5.48 2.79 -9.92
C TRP A 28 5.76 4.21 -10.43
N GLY A 29 7.01 4.66 -10.40
CA GLY A 29 7.40 5.99 -10.88
C GLY A 29 6.84 7.14 -10.03
N LEU A 30 6.66 6.93 -8.73
CA LEU A 30 5.98 7.87 -7.82
C LEU A 30 6.97 8.65 -6.96
N GLY A 31 6.68 9.94 -6.71
CA GLY A 31 7.49 10.80 -5.88
C GLY A 31 7.04 10.82 -4.41
N TYR A 32 7.75 11.60 -3.58
CA TYR A 32 7.43 11.72 -2.16
C TYR A 32 6.04 12.32 -1.91
N GLU A 33 5.47 13.06 -2.87
CA GLU A 33 4.13 13.63 -2.75
C GLU A 33 3.04 12.56 -2.84
N GLU A 34 3.16 11.62 -3.77
CA GLU A 34 2.24 10.51 -3.92
C GLU A 34 2.38 9.52 -2.76
N LEU A 35 3.61 9.24 -2.33
CA LEU A 35 3.85 8.42 -1.14
C LEU A 35 3.20 9.04 0.11
N ALA A 36 3.26 10.37 0.27
CA ALA A 36 2.62 11.05 1.38
C ALA A 36 1.09 10.87 1.38
N LYS A 37 0.46 10.89 0.20
CA LYS A 37 -0.98 10.63 0.05
C LYS A 37 -1.34 9.18 0.37
N ILE A 38 -0.61 8.22 -0.21
CA ILE A 38 -0.85 6.78 -0.02
C ILE A 38 -0.69 6.40 1.45
N CYS A 39 0.35 6.90 2.11
CA CYS A 39 0.64 6.60 3.52
C CYS A 39 -0.10 7.50 4.52
N ALA A 40 -0.91 8.46 4.06
CA ALA A 40 -1.61 9.45 4.90
C ALA A 40 -0.70 10.19 5.90
N ILE A 41 0.44 10.71 5.40
CA ILE A 41 1.44 11.43 6.20
C ILE A 41 1.83 12.77 5.56
N SER A 42 2.67 13.55 6.24
CA SER A 42 3.22 14.79 5.68
C SER A 42 4.19 14.53 4.52
N LYS A 43 4.23 15.45 3.55
CA LYS A 43 5.25 15.45 2.47
C LYS A 43 6.67 15.47 3.02
N SER A 44 6.91 16.19 4.13
CA SER A 44 8.23 16.26 4.79
C SER A 44 8.66 14.88 5.30
N THR A 45 7.75 14.14 5.93
CA THR A 45 8.00 12.76 6.39
C THR A 45 8.37 11.85 5.22
N ALA A 46 7.59 11.89 4.12
CA ALA A 46 7.87 11.08 2.93
C ALA A 46 9.15 11.51 2.20
N TYR A 47 9.48 12.81 2.20
CA TYR A 47 10.73 13.33 1.64
C TYR A 47 11.94 12.72 2.33
N HIS A 48 11.92 12.53 3.65
CA HIS A 48 13.02 11.87 4.36
C HIS A 48 13.22 10.39 4.02
N TRP A 49 12.26 9.75 3.34
CA TRP A 49 12.43 8.38 2.87
C TRP A 49 13.15 8.33 1.52
N LEU A 50 12.79 9.22 0.60
CA LEU A 50 13.32 9.24 -0.76
C LEU A 50 14.52 10.18 -0.94
N GLY A 51 14.71 11.14 -0.04
CA GLY A 51 15.74 12.18 -0.09
C GLY A 51 17.18 11.67 0.09
N GLY A 52 18.13 12.59 -0.08
CA GLY A 52 19.56 12.30 -0.05
C GLY A 52 20.07 11.66 1.25
N GLN A 53 21.19 10.94 1.13
CA GLN A 53 21.80 10.08 2.17
C GLN A 53 21.91 10.73 3.56
N ALA A 54 22.15 12.05 3.63
CA ALA A 54 22.39 12.76 4.89
C ALA A 54 21.18 12.83 5.86
N SER A 55 19.95 12.63 5.38
CA SER A 55 18.75 12.65 6.24
C SER A 55 17.78 11.49 5.97
N ARG A 56 18.28 10.43 5.34
CA ARG A 56 17.46 9.27 4.98
C ARG A 56 17.01 8.52 6.22
N ARG A 57 15.72 8.23 6.31
CA ARG A 57 15.13 7.40 7.36
C ARG A 57 14.41 6.22 6.74
N GLU A 58 14.47 5.08 7.41
CA GLU A 58 13.59 3.95 7.08
C GLU A 58 12.15 4.30 7.43
N ALA A 59 11.22 3.89 6.56
CA ALA A 59 9.81 3.97 6.87
C ALA A 59 9.48 2.92 7.96
N GLY A 60 8.70 3.30 8.96
CA GLY A 60 8.22 2.35 9.96
C GLY A 60 7.39 1.23 9.33
N LEU A 61 7.35 0.07 9.99
CA LEU A 61 6.61 -1.11 9.52
C LEU A 61 5.15 -0.86 9.12
N PRO A 62 4.38 0.03 9.78
CA PRO A 62 3.01 0.34 9.33
C PRO A 62 2.98 0.92 7.91
N TYR A 63 3.91 1.81 7.58
CA TYR A 63 3.98 2.44 6.25
C TYR A 63 4.50 1.47 5.20
N GLN A 64 5.46 0.61 5.55
CA GLN A 64 5.91 -0.46 4.66
C GLN A 64 4.76 -1.42 4.29
N ARG A 65 3.88 -1.73 5.25
CA ARG A 65 2.66 -2.50 5.00
C ARG A 65 1.68 -1.78 4.09
N ILE A 66 1.41 -0.49 4.34
CA ILE A 66 0.53 0.32 3.48
C ILE A 66 1.04 0.33 2.03
N MET A 67 2.34 0.54 1.81
CA MET A 67 2.91 0.53 0.46
C MET A 67 2.87 -0.86 -0.17
N ALA A 68 3.10 -1.93 0.59
CA ALA A 68 2.98 -3.29 0.07
C ALA A 68 1.55 -3.64 -0.33
N VAL A 69 0.55 -3.19 0.43
CA VAL A 69 -0.86 -3.32 0.03
C VAL A 69 -1.13 -2.50 -1.23
N ALA A 70 -0.68 -1.24 -1.28
CA ALA A 70 -0.83 -0.41 -2.48
C ALA A 70 -0.16 -1.02 -3.72
N ASP A 71 1.00 -1.67 -3.56
CA ASP A 71 1.69 -2.41 -4.61
C ASP A 71 0.85 -3.57 -5.14
N PHE A 72 0.26 -4.35 -4.23
CA PHE A 72 -0.67 -5.41 -4.60
C PHE A 72 -1.90 -4.86 -5.34
N LEU A 73 -2.46 -3.74 -4.88
CA LEU A 73 -3.59 -3.08 -5.54
C LEU A 73 -3.22 -2.66 -6.97
N PHE A 74 -2.07 -2.01 -7.14
CA PHE A 74 -1.62 -1.51 -8.45
C PHE A 74 -1.26 -2.64 -9.41
N ALA A 75 -0.59 -3.70 -8.91
CA ALA A 75 -0.23 -4.87 -9.69
C ALA A 75 -1.44 -5.66 -10.21
N ASN A 76 -2.60 -5.52 -9.56
CA ASN A 76 -3.83 -6.24 -9.90
C ASN A 76 -5.00 -5.30 -10.22
N ALA A 77 -4.70 -4.08 -10.69
CA ALA A 77 -5.69 -3.02 -10.87
C ALA A 77 -6.88 -3.44 -11.76
N GLU A 78 -6.64 -4.23 -12.82
CA GLU A 78 -7.70 -4.73 -13.70
C GLU A 78 -8.75 -5.57 -12.95
N VAL A 79 -8.31 -6.38 -11.99
CA VAL A 79 -9.19 -7.23 -11.18
C VAL A 79 -9.80 -6.46 -10.02
N ILE A 80 -9.03 -5.55 -9.42
CA ILE A 80 -9.36 -4.88 -8.17
C ILE A 80 -10.26 -3.65 -8.38
N ASN A 81 -10.10 -2.91 -9.48
CA ASN A 81 -10.89 -1.69 -9.72
C ASN A 81 -12.41 -1.95 -9.66
N PRO A 82 -12.98 -2.97 -10.32
CA PRO A 82 -14.41 -3.26 -10.22
C PRO A 82 -14.85 -3.60 -8.78
N LEU A 83 -13.99 -4.28 -8.01
CA LEU A 83 -14.27 -4.63 -6.61
C LEU A 83 -14.30 -3.39 -5.72
N LEU A 84 -13.36 -2.46 -5.92
CA LEU A 84 -13.32 -1.19 -5.20
C LEU A 84 -14.49 -0.28 -5.59
N GLU A 85 -14.86 -0.24 -6.87
CA GLU A 85 -16.04 0.50 -7.35
C GLU A 85 -17.32 -0.02 -6.70
N HIS A 86 -17.49 -1.34 -6.63
CA HIS A 86 -18.62 -1.98 -5.95
C HIS A 86 -18.62 -1.67 -4.45
N TRP A 87 -17.46 -1.75 -3.79
CA TRP A 87 -17.34 -1.42 -2.37
C TRP A 87 -17.67 0.05 -2.06
N HIS A 88 -17.28 0.98 -2.94
CA HIS A 88 -17.55 2.40 -2.78
C HIS A 88 -19.02 2.77 -3.09
N ASN A 89 -19.69 1.98 -3.94
CA ASN A 89 -21.08 2.16 -4.34
C ASN A 89 -21.97 1.01 -3.81
N PRO A 90 -22.32 0.99 -2.52
CA PRO A 90 -23.08 -0.10 -1.90
C PRO A 90 -24.54 -0.23 -2.40
N GLN A 91 -24.96 0.54 -3.41
CA GLN A 91 -26.35 0.59 -3.90
C GLN A 91 -26.67 -0.28 -5.14
N HIS A 92 -25.80 -1.18 -5.56
CA HIS A 92 -26.13 -2.17 -6.60
C HIS A 92 -26.04 -3.61 -6.07
N PRO A 93 -27.11 -4.13 -5.45
CA PRO A 93 -27.26 -5.57 -5.23
C PRO A 93 -27.54 -6.24 -6.59
N ASN A 94 -26.69 -7.19 -6.98
CA ASN A 94 -27.05 -8.25 -7.93
C ASN A 94 -27.59 -9.45 -7.15
#